data_AF-A0A2S3UVB6-F1
#
_entry.id   AF-A0A2S3UVB6-F1
#
_cell.length_a   1.000
_cell.length_b   1.000
_cell.length_c   1.000
_cell.angle_alpha   90.00
_cell.angle_beta   90.00
_cell.angle_gamma   90.00
#
_symmetry.space_group_name_H-M   'P 1'
#
loop_
_entity.id
_entity.type
_entity.pdbx_description
1 polymer ?
#
loop_
_entity_poly.entity_id
_entity_poly.type
_entity_poly.pdbx_seq_one_letter_code
_entity_poly.pdbx_strand_id
1 'polypeptide(L)'
;MKQILRRYRREVLRHVYALLAAALTVFPVAAQSFSTNPANFPGMTCQQLWYIEQEVLAEGRVCLQSERARRAFRRAKRCISSDETILPKKTRDYLEQLRSAARNKGCAGF
;
A
#
# COMPACT_ATOMS: atom_id res chain seq x y z
N MET A 1 6.02 52.63 21.83
CA MET A 1 5.15 51.50 22.25
C MET A 1 4.53 50.69 21.10
N LYS A 2 3.97 51.28 20.03
CA LYS A 2 3.24 50.53 18.96
C LYS A 2 4.10 49.57 18.08
N GLN A 3 5.41 49.78 17.98
CA GLN A 3 6.29 48.97 17.13
C GLN A 3 6.68 47.60 17.74
N ILE A 4 6.76 47.51 19.08
CA ILE A 4 7.16 46.29 19.79
C ILE A 4 6.05 45.22 19.70
N LEU A 5 4.79 45.64 19.83
CA LEU A 5 3.60 44.78 19.67
C LEU A 5 3.50 44.15 18.27
N ARG A 6 3.94 44.85 17.21
CA ARG A 6 3.92 44.33 15.83
C ARG A 6 4.98 43.26 15.57
N ARG A 7 6.16 43.38 16.21
CA ARG A 7 7.22 42.37 16.14
C ARG A 7 6.81 41.09 16.86
N TYR A 8 6.26 41.22 18.06
CA TYR A 8 5.77 40.09 18.85
C TYR A 8 4.67 39.30 18.13
N ARG A 9 3.72 40.00 17.50
CA ARG A 9 2.65 39.37 16.71
C ARG A 9 3.18 38.58 15.51
N ARG A 10 4.29 39.00 14.90
CA ARG A 10 4.90 38.33 13.73
C ARG A 10 5.67 37.06 14.12
N GLU A 11 6.32 37.06 15.28
CA GLU A 11 7.04 35.88 15.79
C GLU A 11 6.08 34.80 16.27
N VAL A 12 5.02 35.18 17.00
CA VAL A 12 3.97 34.25 17.41
C VAL A 12 3.31 33.61 16.20
N LEU A 13 2.99 34.39 15.15
CA LEU A 13 2.39 33.84 13.92
C LEU A 13 3.31 32.84 13.20
N ARG A 14 4.63 33.11 13.19
CA ARG A 14 5.63 32.19 12.62
C ARG A 14 5.75 30.91 13.41
N HIS A 15 5.74 30.98 14.74
CA HIS A 15 5.81 29.80 15.60
C HIS A 15 4.54 28.95 15.51
N VAL A 16 3.36 29.58 15.42
CA VAL A 16 2.09 28.89 15.17
C VAL A 16 2.11 28.18 13.82
N TYR A 17 2.61 28.82 12.75
CA TYR A 17 2.75 28.17 11.44
C TYR A 17 3.74 27.00 11.45
N ALA A 18 4.87 27.14 12.15
CA ALA A 18 5.86 26.07 12.28
C ALA A 18 5.31 24.86 13.06
N LEU A 19 4.51 25.10 14.10
CA LEU A 19 3.85 24.03 14.87
C LEU A 19 2.74 23.32 14.08
N LEU A 20 1.98 24.07 13.26
CA LEU A 20 0.95 23.48 12.38
C LEU A 20 1.55 22.64 11.24
N ALA A 21 2.70 23.03 10.70
CA ALA A 21 3.37 22.27 9.64
C ALA A 21 3.93 20.92 10.13
N ALA A 22 4.37 20.85 11.39
CA ALA A 22 4.89 19.61 11.99
C ALA A 22 3.80 18.55 12.27
N ALA A 23 2.52 18.93 12.35
CA ALA A 23 1.43 18.00 12.65
C ALA A 23 0.95 17.19 11.43
N LEU A 24 1.33 17.57 10.20
CA LEU A 24 0.83 16.94 8.97
C LEU A 24 1.64 15.74 8.46
N THR A 25 2.74 15.35 9.13
CA THR A 25 3.62 14.27 8.62
C THR A 25 3.28 12.88 9.14
N VAL A 26 2.26 12.71 9.99
CA VAL A 26 1.85 11.41 10.51
C VAL A 26 0.57 10.94 9.81
N PHE A 27 0.64 10.71 8.50
CA PHE A 27 -0.41 9.95 7.83
C PHE A 27 -0.19 8.47 8.17
N PRO A 28 -1.15 7.81 8.86
CA PRO A 28 -1.07 6.38 9.02
C PRO A 28 -1.18 5.77 7.63
N VAL A 29 -0.11 5.10 7.17
CA VAL A 29 -0.19 4.24 5.99
C VAL A 29 -1.28 3.24 6.29
N ALA A 30 -2.39 3.30 5.54
CA ALA A 30 -3.52 2.40 5.72
C ALA A 30 -3.01 0.96 5.62
N ALA A 31 -3.09 0.23 6.74
CA ALA A 31 -2.70 -1.17 6.78
C ALA A 31 -3.66 -1.94 5.87
N GLN A 32 -3.12 -2.57 4.82
CA GLN A 32 -3.90 -3.46 3.98
C GLN A 32 -4.27 -4.70 4.81
N SER A 33 -5.56 -5.00 4.86
CA SER A 33 -6.09 -6.20 5.52
C SER A 33 -6.04 -7.35 4.53
N PHE A 34 -5.21 -8.36 4.80
CA PHE A 34 -5.17 -9.55 3.95
C PHE A 34 -6.30 -10.51 4.33
N SER A 35 -7.07 -10.95 3.35
CA SER A 35 -8.19 -11.88 3.52
C SER A 35 -7.74 -13.28 3.99
N THR A 36 -6.47 -13.63 3.74
CA THR A 36 -5.91 -14.97 3.98
C THR A 36 -4.67 -14.92 4.87
N ASN A 37 -4.61 -15.79 5.89
CA ASN A 37 -3.41 -16.02 6.69
C ASN A 37 -2.32 -16.75 5.87
N PRO A 38 -1.08 -16.26 5.80
CA PRO A 38 0.02 -16.91 5.07
C PRO A 38 0.28 -18.37 5.46
N ALA A 39 -0.01 -18.76 6.70
CA ALA A 39 0.11 -20.15 7.15
C ALA A 39 -0.75 -21.13 6.33
N ASN A 40 -1.80 -20.65 5.68
CA ASN A 40 -2.71 -21.48 4.88
C ASN A 40 -2.26 -21.65 3.42
N PHE A 41 -1.32 -20.86 2.92
CA PHE A 41 -0.89 -20.91 1.51
C PHE A 41 -0.47 -22.29 1.02
N PRO A 42 0.26 -23.13 1.80
CA PRO A 42 0.65 -24.46 1.34
C PRO A 42 -0.55 -25.36 1.01
N GLY A 43 -1.70 -25.17 1.67
CA GLY A 43 -2.93 -25.93 1.42
C GLY A 43 -3.76 -25.44 0.23
N MET A 44 -3.44 -24.26 -0.33
CA MET A 44 -4.25 -23.65 -1.38
C MET A 44 -3.92 -24.17 -2.78
N THR A 45 -4.87 -24.07 -3.71
CA THR A 45 -4.65 -24.37 -5.12
C THR A 45 -3.86 -23.24 -5.80
N CYS A 46 -3.18 -23.55 -6.90
CA CYS A 46 -2.48 -22.52 -7.70
C CYS A 46 -3.41 -21.39 -8.16
N GLN A 47 -4.67 -21.70 -8.45
CA GLN A 47 -5.66 -20.70 -8.83
C GLN A 47 -6.04 -19.79 -7.66
N GLN A 48 -6.16 -20.34 -6.45
CA GLN A 48 -6.41 -19.55 -5.24
C GLN A 48 -5.25 -18.61 -4.95
N LEU A 49 -4.01 -19.12 -4.97
CA LEU A 49 -2.81 -18.30 -4.77
C LEU A 49 -2.73 -17.17 -5.81
N TRP A 50 -3.00 -17.48 -7.09
CA TRP A 50 -3.02 -16.47 -8.15
C TRP A 50 -4.06 -15.38 -7.88
N TYR A 51 -5.27 -15.77 -7.48
CA TYR A 51 -6.32 -14.80 -7.21
C TYR A 51 -5.96 -13.87 -6.05
N ILE A 52 -5.41 -14.41 -4.96
CA ILE A 52 -4.98 -13.64 -3.79
C ILE A 52 -3.87 -12.65 -4.18
N GLU A 53 -2.89 -13.07 -4.97
CA GLU A 53 -1.84 -12.16 -5.45
C GLU A 53 -2.44 -10.98 -6.22
N GLN A 54 -3.30 -11.26 -7.20
CA GLN A 54 -3.90 -10.21 -8.03
C GLN A 54 -4.82 -9.28 -7.23
N GLU A 55 -5.53 -9.81 -6.23
CA GLU A 55 -6.34 -9.03 -5.29
C GLU A 55 -5.48 -8.05 -4.49
N VAL A 56 -4.40 -8.54 -3.87
CA VAL A 56 -3.48 -7.69 -3.08
C VAL A 56 -2.84 -6.60 -3.93
N LEU A 57 -2.42 -6.92 -5.16
CA LEU A 57 -1.88 -5.93 -6.10
C LEU A 57 -2.95 -4.89 -6.48
N ALA A 58 -4.19 -5.31 -6.75
CA ALA A 58 -5.27 -4.42 -7.13
C ALA A 58 -5.69 -3.48 -5.98
N GLU A 59 -5.79 -3.99 -4.75
CA GLU A 59 -6.06 -3.19 -3.55
C GLU A 59 -4.94 -2.20 -3.27
N GLY A 60 -3.69 -2.64 -3.48
CA GLY A 60 -2.50 -1.81 -3.42
C GLY A 60 -2.33 -0.81 -4.56
N ARG A 61 -3.28 -0.76 -5.51
CA ARG A 61 -3.30 0.13 -6.68
C ARG A 61 -2.10 -0.08 -7.61
N VAL A 62 -1.54 -1.29 -7.64
CA VAL A 62 -0.55 -1.70 -8.63
C VAL A 62 -1.25 -2.03 -9.95
N CYS A 63 -0.68 -1.57 -11.06
CA CYS A 63 -1.25 -1.82 -12.39
C CYS A 63 -1.04 -3.29 -12.78
N LEU A 64 -2.15 -4.04 -12.87
CA LEU A 64 -2.15 -5.45 -13.23
C LEU A 64 -1.71 -5.65 -14.69
N GLN A 65 -0.70 -6.50 -14.89
CA GLN A 65 -0.03 -6.65 -16.19
C GLN A 65 -0.84 -7.48 -17.20
N SER A 66 -1.46 -8.57 -16.75
CA SER A 66 -2.17 -9.49 -17.65
C SER A 66 -3.61 -9.05 -17.94
N GLU A 67 -4.08 -9.30 -19.16
CA GLU A 67 -5.50 -9.13 -19.54
C GLU A 67 -6.44 -9.92 -18.61
N ARG A 68 -6.02 -11.14 -18.22
CA ARG A 68 -6.77 -11.98 -17.29
C ARG A 68 -6.99 -11.28 -15.95
N ALA A 69 -5.92 -10.72 -15.37
CA ALA A 69 -5.98 -10.01 -14.10
C ALA A 69 -6.81 -8.72 -14.23
N ARG A 70 -6.60 -7.94 -15.29
CA ARG A 70 -7.39 -6.73 -15.57
C ARG A 70 -8.88 -7.01 -15.71
N ARG A 71 -9.27 -8.13 -16.33
CA ARG A 71 -10.67 -8.55 -16.45
C ARG A 71 -11.26 -9.02 -15.13
N ALA A 72 -10.51 -9.81 -14.36
CA ALA A 72 -10.93 -10.33 -13.06
C ALA A 72 -11.17 -9.19 -12.05
N PHE A 73 -10.28 -8.20 -12.04
CA PHE A 73 -10.31 -7.08 -11.09
C PHE A 73 -10.73 -5.76 -11.74
N ARG A 74 -11.55 -5.80 -12.80
CA ARG A 74 -11.99 -4.60 -13.54
C ARG A 74 -12.71 -3.54 -12.70
N ARG A 75 -13.24 -3.95 -11.54
CA ARG A 75 -13.96 -3.09 -10.58
C ARG A 75 -13.07 -2.54 -9.46
N ALA A 76 -11.79 -2.93 -9.42
CA ALA A 76 -10.85 -2.41 -8.45
C ALA A 76 -10.62 -0.90 -8.68
N LYS A 77 -10.07 -0.24 -7.66
CA LYS A 77 -9.70 1.18 -7.77
C LYS A 77 -8.68 1.37 -8.90
N ARG A 78 -8.69 2.55 -9.53
CA ARG A 78 -7.71 2.91 -10.56
C ARG A 78 -6.29 2.75 -10.02
N CYS A 79 -5.45 2.00 -10.75
CA CYS A 79 -4.05 1.83 -10.40
C CYS A 79 -3.28 3.16 -10.50
N ILE A 80 -2.15 3.25 -9.80
CA ILE A 80 -1.32 4.46 -9.72
C ILE A 80 0.12 4.23 -10.18
N SER A 81 0.63 2.99 -10.10
CA SER A 81 1.98 2.63 -10.56
C SER A 81 2.02 1.16 -10.97
N SER A 82 2.91 0.80 -11.89
CA SER A 82 3.25 -0.60 -12.18
C SER A 82 4.28 -1.16 -11.20
N ASP A 83 4.92 -0.32 -10.40
CA ASP A 83 5.95 -0.72 -9.45
C ASP A 83 5.33 -1.13 -8.11
N GLU A 84 5.66 -2.32 -7.62
CA GLU A 84 5.26 -2.84 -6.31
C GLU A 84 5.93 -2.11 -5.14
N THR A 85 6.93 -1.25 -5.37
CA THR A 85 7.54 -0.43 -4.31
C THR A 85 6.57 0.57 -3.67
N ILE A 86 5.44 0.88 -4.33
CA ILE A 86 4.37 1.69 -3.74
C ILE A 86 3.67 0.97 -2.58
N LEU A 87 3.83 -0.35 -2.49
CA LEU A 87 3.20 -1.17 -1.46
C LEU A 87 3.97 -1.03 -0.14
N PRO A 88 3.26 -1.02 1.01
CA PRO A 88 3.91 -1.11 2.31
C PRO A 88 4.79 -2.35 2.41
N LYS A 89 5.88 -2.29 3.20
CA LYS A 89 6.81 -3.41 3.38
C LYS A 89 6.07 -4.71 3.75
N LYS A 90 5.13 -4.65 4.70
CA LYS A 90 4.32 -5.80 5.14
C LYS A 90 3.57 -6.48 3.99
N THR A 91 3.06 -5.70 3.02
CA THR A 91 2.39 -6.25 1.82
C THR A 91 3.37 -6.93 0.89
N ARG A 92 4.55 -6.33 0.67
CA ARG A 92 5.59 -6.95 -0.15
C ARG A 92 6.06 -8.28 0.47
N ASP A 93 6.29 -8.30 1.78
CA ASP A 93 6.65 -9.51 2.53
C ASP A 93 5.53 -10.58 2.46
N TYR A 94 4.26 -10.18 2.41
CA TYR A 94 3.11 -11.08 2.23
C TYR A 94 3.08 -11.71 0.83
N LEU A 95 3.26 -10.88 -0.21
CA LEU A 95 3.33 -11.34 -1.60
C LEU A 95 4.52 -12.27 -1.82
N GLU A 96 5.66 -12.00 -1.20
CA GLU A 96 6.84 -12.86 -1.26
C GLU A 96 6.56 -14.26 -0.69
N GLN A 97 5.93 -14.34 0.49
CA GLN A 97 5.51 -15.62 1.09
C GLN A 97 4.53 -16.38 0.20
N LEU A 98 3.56 -15.69 -0.38
CA LEU A 98 2.58 -16.28 -1.29
C LEU A 98 3.27 -16.87 -2.53
N ARG A 99 4.13 -16.08 -3.19
CA ARG A 99 4.86 -16.50 -4.39
C ARG A 99 5.82 -17.64 -4.08
N SER A 100 6.47 -17.63 -2.91
CA SER A 100 7.30 -18.75 -2.44
C SER A 100 6.48 -20.04 -2.31
N ALA A 101 5.30 -19.97 -1.67
CA ALA A 101 4.40 -21.12 -1.57
C ALA A 101 3.93 -21.62 -2.94
N ALA A 102 3.63 -20.71 -3.87
CA ALA A 102 3.23 -21.06 -5.24
C ALA A 102 4.36 -21.74 -6.03
N ARG A 103 5.59 -21.22 -5.95
CA ARG A 103 6.77 -21.84 -6.58
C ARG A 103 7.10 -23.21 -6.01
N ASN A 104 7.05 -23.36 -4.69
CA ASN A 104 7.27 -24.66 -4.03
C ASN A 104 6.23 -25.72 -4.46
N LYS A 105 5.03 -25.28 -4.84
CA LYS A 105 3.96 -26.13 -5.36
C LYS A 105 4.07 -26.41 -6.87
N GLY A 106 4.95 -25.70 -7.59
CA GLY A 106 5.08 -25.83 -9.04
C GLY A 106 3.96 -25.12 -9.83
N CYS A 107 3.37 -24.07 -9.28
CA CYS A 107 2.34 -23.30 -9.98
C CYS A 107 2.92 -22.55 -11.18
N ALA A 108 2.36 -22.76 -12.37
CA ALA A 108 2.77 -22.03 -13.57
C ALA A 108 2.41 -20.54 -13.47
N GLY A 109 3.36 -19.66 -13.82
CA GLY A 109 3.18 -18.20 -13.83
C GLY A 109 3.47 -17.49 -12.50
N PHE A 110 4.31 -18.08 -11.64
CA PHE A 110 4.78 -17.57 -10.34
C PHE A 110 6.30 -17.61 -10.18
#